data_AF-I0HMH2-F1
#
_entry.id   AF-I0HMH2-F1
#
_cell.length_a   1.000
_cell.length_b   1.000
_cell.length_c   1.000
_cell.angle_alpha   90.00
_cell.angle_beta   90.00
_cell.angle_gamma   90.00
#
_symmetry.space_group_name_H-M   'P 1'
#
loop_
_entity.id
_entity.type
_entity.pdbx_description
1 polymer ?
#
loop_
_entity_poly.entity_id
_entity_poly.type
_entity_poly.pdbx_seq_one_letter_code
_entity_poly.pdbx_strand_id
1 'polypeptide(L)'
;MRAALAFAILVLASSAADAQRIWRCGPDGRVLQDRPCDDGQALVVREDTPSAEDTAAAREVARRERAHADQLRAERQAREREAAAAPAGFVEPEKPAVKSVLKKTPKAKPKKAKKKRPD
;
A
#
# COMPACT_ATOMS: atom_id res chain seq x y z
N MET A 1 16.75 -22.44 -46.68
CA MET A 1 15.32 -22.60 -46.30
C MET A 1 14.99 -22.13 -44.89
N ARG A 2 15.79 -22.45 -43.85
CA ARG A 2 15.56 -21.98 -42.47
C ARG A 2 15.60 -20.45 -42.31
N ALA A 3 16.53 -19.77 -42.99
CA ALA A 3 16.65 -18.31 -42.95
C ALA A 3 15.44 -17.60 -43.59
N ALA A 4 14.87 -18.15 -44.66
CA ALA A 4 13.68 -17.61 -45.30
C ALA A 4 12.43 -17.75 -44.42
N LEU A 5 12.34 -18.86 -43.67
CA LEU A 5 11.25 -19.08 -42.72
C LEU A 5 11.34 -18.11 -41.52
N ALA A 6 12.56 -17.87 -41.02
CA ALA A 6 12.80 -16.89 -39.95
C ALA A 6 12.46 -15.45 -40.38
N PHE A 7 12.75 -15.09 -41.63
CA PHE A 7 12.41 -13.78 -42.17
C PHE A 7 10.89 -13.61 -42.36
N ALA A 8 10.18 -14.66 -42.78
CA ALA A 8 8.72 -14.63 -42.94
C ALA A 8 7.99 -14.46 -41.60
N ILE A 9 8.49 -15.05 -40.51
CA ILE A 9 7.92 -14.90 -39.17
C ILE A 9 8.11 -13.46 -38.63
N LEU A 10 9.25 -12.83 -38.94
CA LEU A 10 9.53 -11.46 -38.47
C LEU A 10 8.63 -10.41 -39.15
N VAL A 11 8.27 -10.62 -40.43
CA VAL A 11 7.38 -9.71 -41.17
C VAL A 11 5.92 -9.80 -40.70
N LEU A 12 5.46 -10.98 -40.26
CA LEU A 12 4.10 -11.14 -39.72
C LEU A 12 3.89 -10.47 -38.35
N ALA A 13 4.97 -10.18 -37.61
CA ALA A 13 4.88 -9.51 -36.32
C ALA A 13 4.69 -7.97 -36.43
N SER A 14 4.81 -7.39 -37.63
CA SER A 14 4.72 -5.94 -37.86
C SER A 14 3.34 -5.43 -38.29
N SER A 15 2.32 -6.29 -38.42
CA SER A 15 0.98 -5.91 -38.88
C SER A 15 -0.08 -6.06 -37.79
N ALA A 16 0.04 -5.30 -36.71
CA ALA A 16 -1.06 -5.05 -35.78
C ALA A 16 -0.81 -3.79 -34.92
N ALA A 17 -0.34 -2.71 -35.57
CA ALA A 17 -0.48 -1.36 -35.03
C ALA A 17 -1.59 -0.64 -35.80
N ASP A 18 -2.73 -1.32 -36.01
CA ASP A 18 -3.96 -0.59 -36.33
C ASP A 18 -4.37 0.09 -35.03
N ALA A 19 -4.09 1.39 -34.95
CA ALA A 19 -4.60 2.27 -33.91
C ALA A 19 -6.07 1.91 -33.66
N GLN A 20 -6.36 1.26 -32.51
CA GLN A 20 -7.71 0.82 -32.18
C GLN A 20 -8.59 2.07 -32.13
N ARG A 21 -9.32 2.31 -33.21
CA ARG A 21 -10.18 3.48 -33.36
C ARG A 21 -11.44 3.23 -32.56
N ILE A 22 -11.43 3.68 -31.31
CA ILE A 22 -12.58 3.65 -30.42
C ILE A 22 -13.45 4.87 -30.72
N TRP A 23 -14.75 4.71 -30.79
CA TRP A 23 -15.70 5.79 -31.05
C TRP A 23 -16.40 6.21 -29.76
N ARG A 24 -16.49 7.51 -29.51
CA ARG A 24 -17.31 8.09 -28.44
C ARG A 24 -18.69 8.39 -28.99
N CYS A 25 -19.67 7.61 -28.58
CA CYS A 25 -21.06 7.69 -29.00
C CYS A 25 -21.95 8.28 -27.89
N GLY A 26 -23.10 8.83 -28.32
CA GLY A 26 -24.11 9.43 -27.45
C GLY A 26 -23.87 10.91 -27.16
N PRO A 27 -24.87 11.61 -26.59
CA PRO A 27 -24.86 13.08 -26.44
C PRO A 27 -23.69 13.58 -25.57
N ASP A 28 -23.26 12.77 -24.60
CA ASP A 28 -22.13 13.09 -23.71
C ASP A 28 -20.81 12.43 -24.15
N GLY A 29 -20.80 11.65 -25.25
CA GLY A 29 -19.64 10.94 -25.75
C GLY A 29 -19.03 9.93 -24.75
N ARG A 30 -19.82 9.38 -23.84
CA ARG A 30 -19.36 8.45 -22.78
C ARG A 30 -19.45 6.98 -23.17
N VAL A 31 -20.24 6.66 -24.20
CA VAL A 31 -20.35 5.28 -24.68
C VAL A 31 -19.19 5.03 -25.62
N LEU A 32 -18.32 4.09 -25.27
CA LEU A 32 -17.20 3.69 -26.13
C LEU A 32 -17.64 2.50 -26.99
N GLN A 33 -17.48 2.62 -28.30
CA GLN A 33 -17.80 1.58 -29.27
C GLN A 33 -16.58 1.28 -30.15
N ASP A 34 -16.46 0.05 -30.61
CA ASP A 34 -15.46 -0.41 -31.57
C ASP A 34 -15.85 -0.16 -33.03
N ARG A 35 -17.11 0.25 -33.25
CA ARG A 35 -17.71 0.59 -34.55
C ARG A 35 -18.13 2.06 -34.62
N PRO A 36 -18.07 2.70 -35.79
CA PRO A 36 -18.59 4.06 -35.98
C PRO A 36 -20.08 4.16 -35.63
N CYS A 37 -20.47 5.32 -35.09
CA CYS A 37 -21.85 5.68 -34.78
C CYS A 37 -22.17 7.06 -35.36
N ASP A 38 -23.44 7.35 -35.62
CA ASP A 38 -23.86 8.54 -36.39
C ASP A 38 -23.40 9.87 -35.75
N ASP A 39 -23.46 9.96 -34.41
CA ASP A 39 -22.98 11.12 -33.63
C ASP A 39 -21.55 10.91 -33.07
N GLY A 40 -20.85 9.90 -33.57
CA GLY A 40 -19.60 9.42 -32.99
C GLY A 40 -18.39 10.25 -33.33
N GLN A 41 -17.64 10.66 -32.32
CA GLN A 41 -16.28 11.16 -32.54
C GLN A 41 -15.27 10.02 -32.42
N ALA A 42 -14.45 9.85 -33.45
CA ALA A 42 -13.35 8.90 -33.40
C ALA A 42 -12.31 9.36 -32.36
N LEU A 43 -12.14 8.56 -31.31
CA LEU A 43 -10.94 8.61 -30.51
C LEU A 43 -9.83 7.92 -31.27
N VAL A 44 -8.93 8.74 -31.79
CA VAL A 44 -7.56 8.27 -31.95
C VAL A 44 -7.05 8.14 -30.52
N VAL A 45 -7.02 6.91 -30.00
CA VAL A 45 -6.14 6.61 -28.87
C VAL A 45 -4.75 6.86 -29.44
N ARG A 46 -4.27 8.09 -29.27
CA ARG A 46 -2.91 8.43 -29.67
C ARG A 46 -2.03 7.42 -28.99
N GLU A 47 -1.12 6.84 -29.77
CA GLU A 47 0.11 6.28 -29.24
C GLU A 47 0.91 7.43 -28.63
N ASP A 48 0.40 8.04 -27.55
CA ASP A 48 1.05 9.11 -26.83
C ASP A 48 2.21 8.45 -26.08
N THR A 49 3.32 8.29 -26.82
CA THR A 49 4.61 7.99 -26.23
C THR A 49 4.89 9.11 -25.23
N PRO A 50 5.17 8.78 -23.95
CA PRO A 50 5.41 9.79 -22.94
C PRO A 50 6.49 10.76 -23.40
N SER A 51 6.31 12.05 -23.13
CA SER A 51 7.29 13.05 -23.52
C SER A 51 8.63 12.80 -22.82
N ALA A 52 9.71 13.36 -23.36
CA ALA A 52 11.02 13.27 -22.71
C ALA A 52 10.98 13.85 -21.28
N GLU A 53 10.18 14.88 -21.05
CA GLU A 53 9.98 15.49 -19.73
C GLU A 53 9.23 14.55 -18.77
N ASP A 54 8.14 13.93 -19.24
CA ASP A 54 7.37 12.96 -18.42
C ASP A 54 8.23 11.76 -18.02
N THR A 55 9.03 11.24 -18.96
CA THR A 55 9.94 10.13 -18.66
C THR A 55 11.04 10.53 -17.69
N ALA A 56 11.58 11.76 -17.80
CA ALA A 56 12.56 12.27 -16.86
C ALA A 56 11.97 12.45 -15.46
N ALA A 57 10.77 13.01 -15.35
CA ALA A 57 10.04 13.16 -14.09
C ALA A 57 9.74 11.80 -13.44
N ALA A 58 9.28 10.82 -14.21
CA ALA A 58 9.03 9.47 -13.72
C ALA A 58 10.32 8.80 -13.18
N ARG A 59 11.45 8.98 -13.87
CA ARG A 59 12.75 8.47 -13.42
C ARG A 59 13.23 9.15 -12.13
N GLU A 60 13.01 10.45 -12.00
CA GLU A 60 13.34 11.20 -10.78
C GLU A 60 12.56 10.68 -9.57
N VAL A 61 11.24 10.51 -9.72
CA VAL A 61 10.38 9.95 -8.66
C VAL A 61 10.84 8.54 -8.30
N ALA A 62 11.06 7.67 -9.29
CA ALA A 62 11.53 6.31 -9.05
C ALA A 62 12.88 6.28 -8.31
N ARG A 63 13.79 7.23 -8.59
CA ARG A 63 15.06 7.33 -7.86
C ARG A 63 14.85 7.69 -6.39
N ARG A 64 13.97 8.66 -6.10
CA ARG A 64 13.65 9.08 -4.73
C ARG A 64 12.99 7.96 -3.94
N GLU A 65 12.05 7.27 -4.55
CA GLU A 65 11.36 6.13 -3.92
C GLU A 65 12.32 4.98 -3.61
N ARG A 66 13.25 4.66 -4.52
CA ARG A 66 14.30 3.66 -4.26
C ARG A 66 15.17 4.05 -3.08
N ALA A 67 15.65 5.29 -3.04
CA ALA A 67 16.47 5.77 -1.93
C ALA A 67 15.72 5.71 -0.59
N HIS A 68 14.44 6.09 -0.59
CA HIS A 68 13.59 6.00 0.60
C HIS A 68 13.37 4.55 1.04
N ALA A 69 13.10 3.65 0.10
CA ALA A 69 12.93 2.23 0.38
C ALA A 69 14.23 1.62 0.96
N ASP A 70 15.40 2.02 0.46
CA ASP A 70 16.70 1.58 0.97
C ASP A 70 16.93 2.04 2.41
N GLN A 71 16.59 3.29 2.72
CA GLN A 71 16.64 3.80 4.08
C GLN A 71 15.75 2.99 5.02
N LEU A 72 14.49 2.73 4.65
CA LEU A 72 13.57 1.94 5.48
C LEU A 72 14.05 0.50 5.68
N ARG A 73 14.69 -0.10 4.67
CA ARG A 73 15.32 -1.42 4.79
C ARG A 73 16.49 -1.40 5.78
N ALA A 74 17.35 -0.38 5.72
CA ALA A 74 18.45 -0.22 6.67
C ALA A 74 17.94 -0.03 8.10
N GLU A 75 16.92 0.81 8.31
CA GLU A 75 16.31 1.02 9.63
C GLU A 75 15.66 -0.25 10.18
N ARG A 76 15.01 -1.05 9.33
CA ARG A 76 14.48 -2.37 9.74
C ARG A 76 15.61 -3.27 10.22
N GLN A 77 16.68 -3.41 9.43
CA GLN A 77 17.81 -4.26 9.78
C GLN A 77 18.50 -3.80 11.07
N ALA A 78 18.60 -2.48 11.29
CA ALA A 78 19.13 -1.94 12.54
C ALA A 78 18.27 -2.37 13.75
N ARG A 79 16.95 -2.17 13.66
CA ARG A 79 16.00 -2.61 14.70
C ARG A 79 16.04 -4.11 14.96
N GLU A 80 16.14 -4.91 13.90
CA GLU A 80 16.25 -6.37 14.01
C GLU A 80 17.55 -6.80 14.68
N ARG A 81 18.68 -6.13 14.39
CA ARG A 81 19.96 -6.39 15.06
C ARG A 81 19.91 -6.00 16.53
N GLU A 82 19.33 -4.85 16.85
CA GLU A 82 19.13 -4.40 18.23
C GLU A 82 18.23 -5.38 19.01
N ALA A 83 17.12 -5.81 18.40
CA ALA A 83 16.21 -6.78 19.00
C ALA A 83 16.86 -8.16 19.17
N ALA A 84 17.68 -8.60 18.20
CA ALA A 84 18.43 -9.85 18.30
C ALA A 84 19.55 -9.80 19.34
N ALA A 85 20.14 -8.63 19.57
CA ALA A 85 21.17 -8.41 20.59
C ALA A 85 20.57 -8.18 21.99
N ALA A 86 19.30 -7.77 22.09
CA ALA A 86 18.62 -7.63 23.37
C ALA A 86 18.32 -9.01 23.99
N PRO A 87 18.49 -9.19 25.32
CA PRO A 87 18.09 -10.42 25.98
C PRO A 87 16.59 -10.66 25.78
N ALA A 88 16.22 -11.85 25.33
CA ALA A 88 14.83 -12.28 25.14
C ALA A 88 14.13 -12.39 26.51
N GLY A 89 13.65 -11.26 27.03
CA GLY A 89 12.90 -11.16 28.27
C GLY A 89 11.56 -10.49 28.02
N PHE A 90 10.50 -11.10 28.51
CA PHE A 90 9.18 -10.48 28.59
C PHE A 90 9.32 -9.16 29.38
N VAL A 91 9.16 -8.03 28.71
CA VAL A 91 8.96 -6.74 29.38
C VAL A 91 7.50 -6.71 29.80
N GLU A 92 7.24 -6.98 31.09
CA GLU A 92 5.91 -6.78 31.63
C GLU A 92 5.55 -5.30 31.42
N PRO A 93 4.45 -4.98 30.71
CA PRO A 93 4.07 -3.60 30.49
C PRO A 93 3.88 -2.93 31.84
N GLU A 94 4.65 -1.88 32.10
CA GLU A 94 4.55 -1.10 33.33
C GLU A 94 3.10 -0.61 33.43
N LYS A 95 2.34 -1.19 34.36
CA LYS A 95 0.93 -0.83 34.56
C LYS A 95 0.92 0.67 34.83
N PRO A 96 0.25 1.49 33.99
CA PRO A 96 0.19 2.91 34.24
C PRO A 96 -0.35 3.10 35.65
N ALA A 97 0.37 3.86 36.48
CA ALA A 97 -0.05 4.20 37.82
C ALA A 97 -1.31 5.08 37.72
N VAL A 98 -2.46 4.43 37.58
CA VAL A 98 -3.77 5.06 37.77
C VAL A 98 -3.83 5.49 39.22
N LYS A 99 -3.55 6.77 39.47
CA LYS A 99 -3.93 7.43 40.72
C LYS A 99 -5.44 7.34 40.83
N SER A 100 -5.94 6.33 41.55
CA SER A 100 -7.37 6.17 41.79
C SER A 100 -7.89 7.40 42.54
N VAL A 101 -8.78 8.18 41.91
CA VAL A 101 -9.49 9.32 42.53
C VAL A 101 -10.62 8.84 43.45
N LEU A 102 -10.59 7.58 43.89
CA LEU A 102 -11.56 7.04 44.85
C LEU A 102 -11.14 7.43 46.27
N LYS A 103 -11.70 8.56 46.70
CA LYS A 103 -11.73 9.07 48.06
C LYS A 103 -12.08 7.92 49.02
N LYS A 104 -11.13 7.54 49.89
CA LYS A 104 -11.33 6.51 50.93
C LYS A 104 -12.47 6.93 51.85
N THR A 105 -13.60 6.24 51.80
CA THR A 105 -14.57 6.28 52.90
C THR A 105 -13.99 5.54 54.10
N PRO A 106 -14.06 6.10 55.32
CA PRO A 106 -13.47 5.47 56.50
C PRO A 106 -14.20 4.16 56.87
N LYS A 107 -13.43 3.08 57.05
CA LYS A 107 -13.93 1.79 57.54
C LYS A 107 -14.34 1.91 59.02
N ALA A 108 -15.60 1.59 59.33
CA ALA A 108 -16.07 1.43 60.70
C ALA A 108 -15.38 0.22 61.39
N LYS A 109 -14.93 0.41 62.63
CA LYS A 109 -14.26 -0.63 63.44
C LYS A 109 -15.28 -1.67 63.93
N PRO A 110 -14.98 -2.98 63.88
CA PRO A 110 -15.86 -3.99 64.45
C PRO A 110 -15.79 -4.02 65.98
N LYS A 111 -16.95 -4.07 66.65
CA LYS A 111 -17.07 -4.20 68.11
C LYS A 111 -16.64 -5.61 68.55
N LYS A 112 -15.73 -5.69 69.53
CA LYS A 112 -15.28 -6.95 70.15
C LYS A 112 -16.44 -7.66 70.87
N ALA A 113 -16.72 -8.90 70.50
CA ALA A 113 -17.61 -9.78 71.26
C ALA A 113 -16.89 -10.30 72.52
N LYS A 114 -17.55 -10.19 73.68
CA LYS A 114 -17.10 -10.74 74.97
C LYS A 114 -17.07 -12.27 74.91
N LYS A 115 -15.92 -12.90 75.23
CA LYS A 115 -15.83 -14.35 75.48
C LYS A 115 -16.52 -14.69 76.81
N LYS A 116 -17.44 -15.65 76.81
CA LYS A 116 -17.90 -16.35 78.03
C LYS A 116 -16.85 -17.41 78.40
N ARG A 117 -16.53 -17.50 79.70
CA ARG A 117 -15.70 -18.56 80.31
C ARG A 117 -16.48 -19.89 80.31
N PRO A 118 -15.82 -21.04 80.13
CA PRO A 118 -16.31 -22.31 80.64
C PRO A 118 -15.66 -22.63 82.01
N ASP A 119 -16.46 -23.26 82.88
CA ASP A 119 -15.99 -24.07 84.01
C ASP A 119 -15.73 -25.51 83.53
#